data_AF-A0A5P3AAJ4-F1
#
_entry.id   AF-A0A5P3AAJ4-F1
#
_cell.length_a   1.000
_cell.length_b   1.000
_cell.length_c   1.000
_cell.angle_alpha   90.00
_cell.angle_beta   90.00
_cell.angle_gamma   90.00
#
_symmetry.space_group_name_H-M   'P 1'
#
loop_
_entity.id
_entity.type
_entity.pdbx_description
1 polymer ?
#
loop_
_entity_poly.entity_id
_entity_poly.type
_entity_poly.pdbx_seq_one_letter_code
_entity_poly.pdbx_strand_id
1 'polypeptide(L)'
;MAKDTDKLDICLHLGAHKTATTYLQKRLDKNRDGLSEAGVQLFLPKDIRGKIGLKLPSPRQSDARNLQRCADTGQRLRRMIRNGVEDKPRAKRVIVSEENLIGSCKNNLILKGLYPDIAMRLSLLSELFNHSSVSVYFAVRAYSKFFSSNYTSALRNGTLLEKDEVAASLWPLSRSWVDVVTELKAALPRAKLMIWRYEDFGQTEPNILASLAAGTDLVSLDNRPLPTLSMDAVSWLERKIQHGSFQLAPGKVSRRAMARHPATATNPAFTLWSSEMTSELDERYEADWKEITSKWPSAIQLPN
;
A
#
# COMPACT_ATOMS: atom_id res chain seq x y z
N MET A 1 7.34 -14.15 -29.05
CA MET A 1 7.40 -13.31 -27.84
C MET A 1 6.79 -13.94 -26.58
N ALA A 2 5.93 -14.96 -26.68
CA ALA A 2 5.39 -15.69 -25.51
C ALA A 2 6.39 -16.63 -24.79
N LYS A 3 7.57 -16.92 -25.37
CA LYS A 3 8.49 -17.95 -24.85
C LYS A 3 9.45 -17.49 -23.74
N ASP A 4 9.62 -16.18 -23.50
CA ASP A 4 10.64 -15.68 -22.55
C ASP A 4 10.05 -15.22 -21.21
N THR A 5 8.72 -15.03 -21.12
CA THR A 5 8.00 -14.74 -19.87
C THR A 5 7.75 -15.99 -19.02
N ASP A 6 7.80 -17.20 -19.60
CA ASP A 6 7.65 -18.45 -18.85
C ASP A 6 8.80 -18.73 -17.88
N LYS A 7 9.93 -17.99 -17.99
CA LYS A 7 11.08 -18.10 -17.08
C LYS A 7 11.24 -16.92 -16.12
N LEU A 8 10.43 -15.87 -16.24
CA LEU A 8 10.52 -14.67 -15.41
C LEU A 8 9.51 -14.74 -14.26
N ASP A 9 10.01 -14.71 -13.04
CA ASP A 9 9.19 -14.61 -11.85
C ASP A 9 8.95 -13.15 -11.46
N ILE A 10 7.70 -12.77 -11.25
CA ILE A 10 7.33 -11.37 -10.98
C ILE A 10 6.64 -11.28 -9.61
N CYS A 11 7.24 -10.52 -8.71
CA CYS A 11 6.66 -10.19 -7.41
C CYS A 11 6.02 -8.80 -7.49
N LEU A 12 4.69 -8.74 -7.50
CA LEU A 12 3.93 -7.50 -7.44
C LEU A 12 3.53 -7.21 -5.98
N HIS A 13 4.31 -6.39 -5.30
CA HIS A 13 4.00 -5.92 -3.96
C HIS A 13 3.12 -4.67 -4.03
N LEU A 14 1.81 -4.90 -3.95
CA LEU A 14 0.82 -3.83 -3.83
C LEU A 14 0.78 -3.37 -2.38
N GLY A 15 0.39 -4.27 -1.47
CA GLY A 15 0.14 -3.95 -0.06
C GLY A 15 -0.98 -2.92 0.13
N ALA A 16 -1.83 -3.08 1.15
CA ALA A 16 -2.63 -1.94 1.56
C ALA A 16 -1.70 -0.82 2.05
N HIS A 17 -2.13 0.43 1.89
CA HIS A 17 -1.42 1.54 2.50
C HIS A 17 -1.35 1.32 4.01
N LYS A 18 -0.29 1.84 4.64
CA LYS A 18 -0.13 1.81 6.10
C LYS A 18 0.04 0.40 6.67
N THR A 19 0.50 -0.57 5.88
CA THR A 19 0.83 -1.93 6.34
C THR A 19 2.32 -2.25 6.16
N ALA A 20 3.20 -1.39 6.69
CA ALA A 20 4.66 -1.50 6.54
C ALA A 20 5.22 -1.45 5.10
N THR A 21 4.44 -1.03 4.09
CA THR A 21 4.91 -0.94 2.70
C THR A 21 6.22 -0.13 2.55
N THR A 22 6.28 1.06 3.14
CA THR A 22 7.50 1.89 3.14
C THR A 22 8.68 1.23 3.84
N TYR A 23 8.43 0.45 4.90
CA TYR A 23 9.49 -0.28 5.60
C TYR A 23 10.05 -1.38 4.70
N LEU A 24 9.20 -2.23 4.12
CA LEU A 24 9.60 -3.27 3.16
C LEU A 24 10.35 -2.67 1.96
N GLN A 25 9.86 -1.57 1.39
CA GLN A 25 10.53 -0.86 0.29
C GLN A 25 11.94 -0.39 0.69
N LYS A 26 12.11 0.15 1.90
CA LYS A 26 13.44 0.55 2.41
C LYS A 26 14.35 -0.66 2.66
N ARG A 27 13.82 -1.77 3.17
CA ARG A 27 14.58 -3.02 3.39
C ARG A 27 15.13 -3.52 2.05
N LEU A 28 14.28 -3.58 1.02
CA LEU A 28 14.66 -3.98 -0.32
C LEU A 28 15.66 -3.01 -0.94
N ASP A 29 15.45 -1.70 -0.81
CA ASP A 29 16.36 -0.69 -1.40
C ASP A 29 17.75 -0.70 -0.78
N LYS A 30 17.86 -0.94 0.54
CA LYS A 30 19.14 -1.08 1.24
C LYS A 30 19.95 -2.27 0.70
N ASN A 31 19.29 -3.29 0.17
CA ASN A 31 19.90 -4.51 -0.35
C ASN A 31 19.86 -4.58 -1.88
N ARG A 32 19.62 -3.45 -2.56
CA ARG A 32 19.44 -3.40 -4.01
C ARG A 32 20.60 -4.01 -4.80
N ASP A 33 21.84 -3.75 -4.39
CA ASP A 33 23.01 -4.22 -5.12
C ASP A 33 23.15 -5.75 -5.02
N GLY A 34 23.03 -6.31 -3.80
CA GLY A 34 23.02 -7.77 -3.60
C GLY A 34 21.85 -8.47 -4.29
N LEU A 35 20.66 -7.84 -4.31
CA LEU A 35 19.52 -8.32 -5.09
C LEU A 35 19.84 -8.34 -6.60
N SER A 36 20.45 -7.27 -7.12
CA SER A 36 20.85 -7.18 -8.53
C SER A 36 21.87 -8.24 -8.89
N GLU A 37 22.89 -8.47 -8.06
CA GLU A 37 23.89 -9.53 -8.25
C GLU A 37 23.27 -10.93 -8.26
N ALA A 38 22.22 -11.14 -7.45
CA ALA A 38 21.43 -12.37 -7.44
C ALA A 38 20.46 -12.49 -8.63
N GLY A 39 20.42 -11.52 -9.55
CA GLY A 39 19.51 -11.50 -10.70
C GLY A 39 18.07 -11.12 -10.33
N VAL A 40 17.89 -10.36 -9.25
CA VAL A 40 16.60 -9.81 -8.80
C VAL A 40 16.55 -8.32 -9.08
N GLN A 41 15.76 -7.94 -10.09
CA GLN A 41 15.57 -6.53 -10.44
C GLN A 41 14.50 -5.89 -9.57
N LEU A 42 14.81 -4.73 -8.97
CA LEU A 42 13.93 -4.04 -8.03
C LEU A 42 13.39 -2.72 -8.60
N PHE A 43 12.07 -2.58 -8.65
CA PHE A 43 11.37 -1.34 -8.99
C PHE A 43 10.56 -0.83 -7.79
N LEU A 44 10.91 0.36 -7.32
CA LEU A 44 10.31 1.03 -6.17
C LEU A 44 9.53 2.28 -6.61
N PRO A 45 8.78 2.93 -5.70
CA PRO A 45 8.05 4.15 -6.04
C PRO A 45 8.92 5.27 -6.63
N LYS A 46 10.19 5.38 -6.21
CA LYS A 46 11.14 6.36 -6.77
C LYS A 46 11.47 6.09 -8.25
N ASP A 47 11.49 4.83 -8.65
CA ASP A 47 11.76 4.40 -10.02
C ASP A 47 10.50 4.53 -10.88
N ILE A 48 9.34 4.27 -10.28
CA ILE A 48 8.05 4.19 -10.96
C ILE A 48 7.39 5.57 -11.08
N ARG A 49 7.23 6.31 -9.98
CA ARG A 49 6.54 7.61 -9.97
C ARG A 49 7.40 8.72 -10.58
N GLY A 50 8.72 8.62 -10.46
CA GLY A 50 9.68 9.60 -10.96
C GLY A 50 10.15 9.33 -12.40
N LYS A 51 10.95 8.25 -12.59
CA LYS A 51 11.68 8.03 -13.85
C LYS A 51 10.79 7.75 -15.06
N ILE A 52 9.72 6.99 -14.89
CA ILE A 52 8.81 6.66 -16.01
C ILE A 52 7.60 7.60 -16.11
N GLY A 53 7.42 8.52 -15.16
CA GLY A 53 6.38 9.54 -15.17
C GLY A 53 4.96 8.97 -15.14
N LEU A 54 4.66 8.07 -14.19
CA LEU A 54 3.34 7.45 -14.09
C LEU A 54 2.22 8.48 -13.87
N LYS A 55 1.11 8.28 -14.59
CA LYS A 55 -0.12 9.05 -14.40
C LYS A 55 -1.16 8.15 -13.76
N LEU A 56 -1.38 8.33 -12.47
CA LEU A 56 -2.37 7.54 -11.75
C LEU A 56 -3.79 8.12 -11.96
N PRO A 57 -4.83 7.26 -11.90
CA PRO A 57 -6.21 7.71 -11.89
C PRO A 57 -6.48 8.71 -10.76
N SER A 58 -7.33 9.68 -11.06
CA SER A 58 -7.70 10.76 -10.15
C SER A 58 -9.22 10.93 -10.12
N PRO A 59 -9.82 11.11 -8.94
CA PRO A 59 -11.25 11.37 -8.83
C PRO A 59 -11.68 12.75 -9.36
N ARG A 60 -10.74 13.60 -9.77
CA ARG A 60 -11.00 14.89 -10.44
C ARG A 60 -11.06 14.78 -11.97
N GLN A 61 -11.12 13.57 -12.51
CA GLN A 61 -11.08 13.32 -13.95
C GLN A 61 -12.24 12.40 -14.33
N SER A 62 -12.69 12.47 -15.58
CA SER A 62 -13.69 11.55 -16.10
C SER A 62 -13.17 10.11 -16.17
N ASP A 63 -14.08 9.15 -16.19
CA ASP A 63 -13.75 7.72 -16.30
C ASP A 63 -12.94 7.43 -17.57
N ALA A 64 -13.34 7.99 -18.72
CA ALA A 64 -12.59 7.84 -19.97
C ALA A 64 -11.13 8.33 -19.84
N ARG A 65 -10.90 9.45 -19.13
CA ARG A 65 -9.56 9.98 -18.90
C ARG A 65 -8.77 9.11 -17.92
N ASN A 66 -9.41 8.54 -16.91
CA ASN A 66 -8.79 7.63 -15.97
C ASN A 66 -8.44 6.28 -16.62
N LEU A 67 -9.29 5.75 -17.50
CA LEU A 67 -8.99 4.56 -18.30
C LEU A 67 -7.78 4.78 -19.22
N GLN A 68 -7.67 5.94 -19.87
CA GLN A 68 -6.48 6.26 -20.66
C GLN A 68 -5.21 6.31 -19.79
N ARG A 69 -5.29 6.92 -18.60
CA ARG A 69 -4.16 6.96 -17.64
C ARG A 69 -3.73 5.57 -17.18
N CYS A 70 -4.70 4.69 -16.94
CA CYS A 70 -4.47 3.28 -16.66
C CYS A 70 -3.71 2.61 -17.81
N ALA A 71 -4.19 2.75 -19.06
CA ALA A 71 -3.54 2.19 -20.24
C ALA A 71 -2.08 2.69 -20.42
N ASP A 72 -1.87 4.01 -20.33
CA ASP A 72 -0.54 4.63 -20.42
C ASP A 72 0.41 4.08 -19.33
N THR A 73 -0.10 3.93 -18.11
CA THR A 73 0.67 3.38 -16.97
C THR A 73 1.04 1.93 -17.21
N GLY A 74 0.11 1.09 -17.66
CA GLY A 74 0.37 -0.31 -17.98
C GLY A 74 1.43 -0.48 -19.08
N GLN A 75 1.39 0.35 -20.13
CA GLN A 75 2.42 0.35 -21.18
C GLN A 75 3.81 0.73 -20.64
N ARG A 76 3.89 1.76 -19.79
CA ARG A 76 5.14 2.20 -19.18
C ARG A 76 5.74 1.16 -18.25
N LEU A 77 4.92 0.52 -17.40
CA LEU A 77 5.35 -0.56 -16.52
C LEU A 77 5.89 -1.74 -17.33
N ARG A 78 5.19 -2.16 -18.39
CA ARG A 78 5.66 -3.24 -19.27
C ARG A 78 7.02 -2.94 -19.89
N ARG A 79 7.21 -1.72 -20.40
CA ARG A 79 8.50 -1.29 -20.96
C ARG A 79 9.60 -1.28 -19.90
N MET A 80 9.30 -0.74 -18.72
CA MET A 80 10.24 -0.70 -17.59
C MET A 80 10.68 -2.11 -17.18
N ILE A 81 9.74 -3.04 -17.00
CA ILE A 81 10.04 -4.42 -16.64
C ILE A 81 10.88 -5.09 -17.73
N ARG A 82 10.49 -4.97 -19.00
CA ARG A 82 11.24 -5.55 -20.13
C ARG A 82 12.69 -5.07 -20.14
N ASN A 83 12.90 -3.75 -20.03
CA ASN A 83 14.24 -3.19 -20.02
C ASN A 83 15.06 -3.70 -18.83
N GLY A 84 14.47 -3.73 -17.63
CA GLY A 84 15.19 -4.21 -16.44
C GLY A 84 15.47 -5.71 -16.44
N VAL A 85 14.74 -6.50 -17.25
CA VAL A 85 15.05 -7.92 -17.45
C VAL A 85 16.29 -8.10 -18.32
N GLU A 86 16.52 -7.18 -19.25
CA GLU A 86 17.65 -7.20 -20.20
C GLU A 86 18.95 -6.60 -19.60
N ASP A 87 18.85 -5.92 -18.45
CA ASP A 87 20.02 -5.41 -17.70
C ASP A 87 20.98 -6.55 -17.32
N LYS A 88 22.28 -6.25 -17.15
CA LYS A 88 23.30 -7.25 -16.76
C LYS A 88 23.58 -7.16 -15.25
N PRO A 89 23.56 -8.28 -14.50
CA PRO A 89 23.21 -9.63 -14.95
C PRO A 89 21.71 -9.78 -15.29
N ARG A 90 21.39 -10.62 -16.27
CA ARG A 90 20.00 -10.84 -16.73
C ARG A 90 19.10 -11.21 -15.56
N ALA A 91 18.02 -10.46 -15.37
CA ALA A 91 17.11 -10.70 -14.26
C ALA A 91 16.32 -12.01 -14.45
N LYS A 92 16.28 -12.82 -13.40
CA LYS A 92 15.42 -14.02 -13.29
C LYS A 92 14.15 -13.72 -12.51
N ARG A 93 14.18 -12.69 -11.65
CA ARG A 93 13.06 -12.20 -10.87
C ARG A 93 12.96 -10.68 -10.97
N VAL A 94 11.74 -10.17 -10.98
CA VAL A 94 11.45 -8.74 -10.90
C VAL A 94 10.52 -8.47 -9.73
N ILE A 95 10.91 -7.56 -8.84
CA ILE A 95 10.07 -7.04 -7.77
C ILE A 95 9.54 -5.67 -8.18
N VAL A 96 8.23 -5.52 -8.23
CA VAL A 96 7.54 -4.24 -8.39
C VAL A 96 6.83 -3.92 -7.08
N SER A 97 7.32 -2.97 -6.30
CA SER A 97 6.65 -2.50 -5.08
C SER A 97 6.08 -1.11 -5.28
N GLU A 98 4.76 -1.02 -5.38
CA GLU A 98 4.06 0.23 -5.63
C GLU A 98 2.59 0.15 -5.20
N GLU A 99 2.31 0.62 -3.98
CA GLU A 99 0.96 0.61 -3.40
C GLU A 99 -0.02 1.56 -4.10
N ASN A 100 0.47 2.60 -4.79
CA ASN A 100 -0.43 3.54 -5.45
C ASN A 100 -1.07 2.98 -6.73
N LEU A 101 -0.65 1.79 -7.19
CA LEU A 101 -1.33 1.10 -8.30
C LEU A 101 -2.78 0.79 -7.95
N ILE A 102 -3.11 0.56 -6.69
CA ILE A 102 -4.48 0.23 -6.24
C ILE A 102 -5.25 1.40 -5.62
N GLY A 103 -4.63 2.56 -5.40
CA GLY A 103 -5.33 3.73 -4.84
C GLY A 103 -4.41 4.68 -4.08
N SER A 104 -4.94 5.36 -3.08
CA SER A 104 -4.15 6.15 -2.14
C SER A 104 -4.89 6.36 -0.84
N CYS A 105 -4.17 6.65 0.25
CA CYS A 105 -4.78 7.03 1.53
C CYS A 105 -5.83 8.14 1.36
N LYS A 106 -5.50 9.16 0.55
CA LYS A 106 -6.40 10.28 0.30
C LYS A 106 -7.67 9.84 -0.43
N ASN A 107 -7.53 8.99 -1.46
CA ASN A 107 -8.67 8.53 -2.25
C ASN A 107 -9.65 7.72 -1.42
N ASN A 108 -9.14 6.89 -0.50
CA ASN A 108 -10.02 6.13 0.42
C ASN A 108 -10.93 7.05 1.26
N LEU A 109 -10.46 8.24 1.61
CA LEU A 109 -11.24 9.21 2.39
C LEU A 109 -12.20 10.00 1.51
N ILE A 110 -11.73 10.59 0.41
CA ILE A 110 -12.56 11.46 -0.43
C ILE A 110 -13.61 10.69 -1.25
N LEU A 111 -13.31 9.43 -1.59
CA LEU A 111 -14.26 8.51 -2.22
C LEU A 111 -15.03 7.67 -1.20
N LYS A 112 -14.86 7.94 0.10
CA LYS A 112 -15.69 7.40 1.19
C LYS A 112 -15.74 5.87 1.20
N GLY A 113 -14.59 5.22 1.09
CA GLY A 113 -14.57 3.76 1.12
C GLY A 113 -13.19 3.15 0.92
N LEU A 114 -13.15 1.83 1.06
CA LEU A 114 -11.94 1.04 0.89
C LEU A 114 -11.63 0.82 -0.59
N TYR A 115 -10.56 1.47 -1.08
CA TYR A 115 -10.13 1.44 -2.49
C TYR A 115 -11.29 1.45 -3.51
N PRO A 116 -12.15 2.49 -3.53
CA PRO A 116 -13.39 2.47 -4.31
C PRO A 116 -13.18 2.25 -5.80
N ASP A 117 -12.05 2.73 -6.34
CA ASP A 117 -11.66 2.68 -7.74
C ASP A 117 -10.74 1.49 -8.09
N ILE A 118 -10.62 0.48 -7.22
CA ILE A 118 -9.66 -0.62 -7.39
C ILE A 118 -9.92 -1.44 -8.65
N ALA A 119 -11.16 -1.82 -8.98
CA ALA A 119 -11.46 -2.59 -10.19
C ALA A 119 -10.96 -1.90 -11.47
N MET A 120 -11.25 -0.60 -11.63
CA MET A 120 -10.76 0.21 -12.76
C MET A 120 -9.22 0.23 -12.77
N ARG A 121 -8.59 0.39 -11.61
CA ARG A 121 -7.12 0.40 -11.51
C ARG A 121 -6.51 -0.95 -11.86
N LEU A 122 -7.06 -2.04 -11.36
CA LEU A 122 -6.55 -3.39 -11.61
C LEU A 122 -6.66 -3.79 -13.09
N SER A 123 -7.60 -3.21 -13.85
CA SER A 123 -7.68 -3.43 -15.30
C SER A 123 -6.36 -3.10 -16.03
N LEU A 124 -5.53 -2.18 -15.50
CA LEU A 124 -4.23 -1.84 -16.08
C LEU A 124 -3.17 -2.92 -15.87
N LEU A 125 -3.37 -3.79 -14.87
CA LEU A 125 -2.39 -4.79 -14.43
C LEU A 125 -2.55 -6.13 -15.15
N SER A 126 -3.74 -6.43 -15.68
CA SER A 126 -4.10 -7.77 -16.18
C SER A 126 -3.15 -8.28 -17.27
N GLU A 127 -2.79 -7.46 -18.25
CA GLU A 127 -1.93 -7.90 -19.37
C GLU A 127 -0.51 -8.32 -18.95
N LEU A 128 0.03 -7.74 -17.87
CA LEU A 128 1.40 -8.00 -17.42
C LEU A 128 1.45 -8.96 -16.23
N PHE A 129 0.45 -8.89 -15.35
CA PHE A 129 0.48 -9.55 -14.05
C PHE A 129 -0.50 -10.72 -13.94
N ASN A 130 -1.37 -10.98 -14.92
CA ASN A 130 -2.26 -12.14 -14.92
C ASN A 130 -1.57 -13.41 -15.46
N HIS A 131 -0.52 -13.86 -14.78
CA HIS A 131 0.29 -15.03 -15.16
C HIS A 131 0.61 -15.91 -13.95
N SER A 132 0.85 -17.21 -14.16
CA SER A 132 1.16 -18.16 -13.08
C SER A 132 2.53 -17.97 -12.43
N SER A 133 3.43 -17.24 -13.10
CA SER A 133 4.73 -16.80 -12.57
C SER A 133 4.65 -15.47 -11.81
N VAL A 134 3.45 -14.93 -11.59
CA VAL A 134 3.26 -13.69 -10.84
C VAL A 134 2.77 -14.03 -9.43
N SER A 135 3.42 -13.44 -8.44
CA SER A 135 2.99 -13.45 -7.04
C SER A 135 2.61 -12.03 -6.60
N VAL A 136 1.37 -11.85 -6.16
CA VAL A 136 0.82 -10.58 -5.67
C VAL A 136 0.87 -10.58 -4.15
N TYR A 137 1.53 -9.60 -3.56
CA TYR A 137 1.67 -9.46 -2.11
C TYR A 137 0.75 -8.35 -1.60
N PHE A 138 -0.14 -8.69 -0.68
CA PHE A 138 -1.17 -7.78 -0.17
C PHE A 138 -1.46 -7.99 1.32
N ALA A 139 -1.15 -6.99 2.14
CA ALA A 139 -1.53 -7.01 3.55
C ALA A 139 -2.89 -6.36 3.78
N VAL A 140 -3.65 -6.88 4.74
CA VAL A 140 -4.84 -6.24 5.31
C VAL A 140 -4.52 -5.69 6.72
N ARG A 141 -5.39 -4.83 7.24
CA ARG A 141 -5.20 -4.19 8.56
C ARG A 141 -6.55 -3.87 9.20
N ALA A 142 -6.62 -3.87 10.52
CA ALA A 142 -7.80 -3.43 11.28
C ALA A 142 -8.31 -2.07 10.78
N TYR A 143 -9.62 -1.99 10.48
CA TYR A 143 -10.21 -0.82 9.82
C TYR A 143 -10.03 0.46 10.64
N SER A 144 -10.25 0.36 11.96
CA SER A 144 -10.12 1.48 12.88
C SER A 144 -8.74 2.15 12.73
N LYS A 145 -7.68 1.33 12.73
CA LYS A 145 -6.29 1.76 12.58
C LYS A 145 -5.93 2.13 11.15
N PHE A 146 -6.47 1.43 10.16
CA PHE A 146 -6.23 1.71 8.74
C PHE A 146 -6.72 3.12 8.38
N PHE A 147 -7.99 3.43 8.62
CA PHE A 147 -8.55 4.73 8.25
C PHE A 147 -7.99 5.89 9.08
N SER A 148 -7.73 5.70 10.38
CA SER A 148 -7.00 6.69 11.20
C SER A 148 -5.60 6.98 10.63
N SER A 149 -4.92 5.94 10.14
CA SER A 149 -3.63 6.07 9.45
C SER A 149 -3.75 6.70 8.05
N ASN A 150 -4.88 6.53 7.37
CA ASN A 150 -5.15 7.18 6.09
C ASN A 150 -5.36 8.69 6.31
N TYR A 151 -6.15 9.08 7.31
CA TYR A 151 -6.38 10.48 7.70
C TYR A 151 -5.09 11.21 8.05
N THR A 152 -4.29 10.66 8.98
CA THR A 152 -3.00 11.26 9.35
C THR A 152 -2.03 11.33 8.17
N SER A 153 -2.09 10.38 7.24
CA SER A 153 -1.29 10.43 6.01
C SER A 153 -1.76 11.50 5.03
N ALA A 154 -3.07 11.68 4.87
CA ALA A 154 -3.65 12.73 4.03
C ALA A 154 -3.30 14.12 4.59
N LEU A 155 -3.45 14.30 5.91
CA LEU A 155 -3.07 15.49 6.64
C LEU A 155 -1.59 15.83 6.45
N ARG A 156 -0.68 14.86 6.65
CA ARG A 156 0.77 15.06 6.43
C ARG A 156 1.13 15.51 5.01
N ASN A 157 0.30 15.14 4.04
CA ASN A 157 0.47 15.49 2.63
C ASN A 157 -0.32 16.75 2.24
N GLY A 158 -0.84 17.51 3.22
CA GLY A 158 -1.51 18.79 3.00
C GLY A 158 -2.99 18.67 2.61
N THR A 159 -3.59 17.49 2.70
CA THR A 159 -5.03 17.34 2.50
C THR A 159 -5.75 17.54 3.83
N LEU A 160 -6.59 18.55 3.86
CA LEU A 160 -7.41 18.92 5.01
C LEU A 160 -8.80 18.37 4.81
N LEU A 161 -9.28 17.60 5.78
CA LEU A 161 -10.61 17.01 5.80
C LEU A 161 -11.11 17.15 7.23
N GLU A 162 -12.40 17.46 7.40
CA GLU A 162 -13.00 17.50 8.73
C GLU A 162 -13.17 16.08 9.26
N LYS A 163 -12.56 15.80 10.41
CA LYS A 163 -12.50 14.45 11.00
C LYS A 163 -13.88 13.81 11.18
N ASP A 164 -14.86 14.59 11.65
CA ASP A 164 -16.19 14.09 12.00
C ASP A 164 -16.99 13.79 10.72
N GLU A 165 -16.81 14.61 9.67
CA GLU A 165 -17.38 14.35 8.34
C GLU A 165 -16.76 13.09 7.71
N VAL A 166 -15.44 12.91 7.84
CA VAL A 166 -14.77 11.71 7.34
C VAL A 166 -15.28 10.47 8.07
N ALA A 167 -15.36 10.49 9.40
CA ALA A 167 -15.87 9.38 10.20
C ALA A 167 -17.31 9.03 9.83
N ALA A 168 -18.21 10.03 9.78
CA ALA A 168 -19.60 9.85 9.40
C ALA A 168 -19.78 9.35 7.95
N SER A 169 -18.85 9.67 7.05
CA SER A 169 -18.91 9.19 5.66
C SER A 169 -18.43 7.76 5.47
N LEU A 170 -17.68 7.22 6.43
CA LEU A 170 -17.07 5.89 6.38
C LEU A 170 -17.75 4.88 7.30
N TRP A 171 -18.48 5.33 8.31
CA TRP A 171 -19.18 4.46 9.26
C TRP A 171 -20.70 4.56 9.09
N PRO A 172 -21.42 3.43 8.87
CA PRO A 172 -20.89 2.07 8.72
C PRO A 172 -20.14 1.87 7.39
N LEU A 173 -19.21 0.91 7.35
CA LEU A 173 -18.42 0.62 6.15
C LEU A 173 -19.30 0.04 5.04
N SER A 174 -19.26 0.68 3.87
CA SER A 174 -19.94 0.22 2.66
C SER A 174 -19.19 -0.90 1.92
N ARG A 175 -17.91 -1.11 2.24
CA ARG A 175 -17.03 -2.11 1.60
C ARG A 175 -16.06 -2.71 2.61
N SER A 176 -15.67 -3.96 2.36
CA SER A 176 -14.78 -4.79 3.16
C SER A 176 -13.47 -5.17 2.44
N TRP A 177 -12.53 -5.73 3.19
CA TRP A 177 -11.35 -6.41 2.69
C TRP A 177 -11.72 -7.63 1.85
N VAL A 178 -12.83 -8.31 2.15
CA VAL A 178 -13.33 -9.43 1.33
C VAL A 178 -13.61 -8.96 -0.10
N ASP A 179 -14.25 -7.79 -0.26
CA ASP A 179 -14.54 -7.21 -1.58
C ASP A 179 -13.23 -6.88 -2.32
N VAL A 180 -12.28 -6.24 -1.64
CA VAL A 180 -10.97 -5.88 -2.21
C VAL A 180 -10.19 -7.12 -2.65
N VAL A 181 -10.14 -8.17 -1.83
CA VAL A 181 -9.46 -9.43 -2.17
C VAL A 181 -10.18 -10.16 -3.31
N THR A 182 -11.52 -10.14 -3.32
CA THR A 182 -12.33 -10.70 -4.41
C THR A 182 -11.99 -10.02 -5.73
N GLU A 183 -11.93 -8.69 -5.76
CA GLU A 183 -11.60 -7.93 -6.96
C GLU A 183 -10.14 -8.12 -7.41
N LEU A 184 -9.20 -8.19 -6.47
CA LEU A 184 -7.81 -8.55 -6.76
C LEU A 184 -7.73 -9.93 -7.43
N LYS A 185 -8.44 -10.93 -6.89
CA LYS A 185 -8.44 -12.28 -7.45
C LYS A 185 -9.16 -12.35 -8.80
N ALA A 186 -10.25 -11.61 -8.97
CA ALA A 186 -10.99 -11.54 -10.23
C ALA A 186 -10.18 -10.84 -11.35
N ALA A 187 -9.39 -9.83 -11.01
CA ALA A 187 -8.56 -9.12 -11.99
C ALA A 187 -7.29 -9.90 -12.39
N LEU A 188 -6.72 -10.68 -11.46
CA LEU A 188 -5.49 -11.45 -11.67
C LEU A 188 -5.69 -12.94 -11.31
N PRO A 189 -6.64 -13.66 -11.96
CA PRO A 189 -7.03 -15.00 -11.56
C PRO A 189 -5.90 -16.03 -11.67
N ARG A 190 -4.95 -15.82 -12.59
CA ARG A 190 -3.80 -16.72 -12.79
C ARG A 190 -2.63 -16.43 -11.86
N ALA A 191 -2.58 -15.25 -11.24
CA ALA A 191 -1.54 -14.90 -10.29
C ALA A 191 -1.74 -15.64 -8.96
N LYS A 192 -0.62 -15.94 -8.30
CA LYS A 192 -0.60 -16.37 -6.91
C LYS A 192 -0.84 -15.15 -6.03
N LEU A 193 -1.68 -15.28 -5.02
CA LEU A 193 -1.98 -14.20 -4.09
C LEU A 193 -1.39 -14.56 -2.73
N MET A 194 -0.71 -13.61 -2.08
CA MET A 194 -0.03 -13.77 -0.80
C MET A 194 -0.58 -12.71 0.16
N ILE A 195 -1.34 -13.14 1.17
CA ILE A 195 -2.09 -12.26 2.09
C ILE A 195 -1.65 -12.48 3.53
N TRP A 196 -1.48 -11.40 4.28
CA TRP A 196 -1.25 -11.43 5.72
C TRP A 196 -1.97 -10.27 6.42
N ARG A 197 -2.10 -10.37 7.75
CA ARG A 197 -2.51 -9.24 8.58
C ARG A 197 -1.29 -8.41 8.96
N TYR A 198 -1.43 -7.09 8.92
CA TYR A 198 -0.40 -6.18 9.40
C TYR A 198 -0.08 -6.39 10.88
N GLU A 199 -1.07 -6.78 11.66
CA GLU A 199 -1.00 -7.09 13.09
C GLU A 199 -0.02 -8.25 13.36
N ASP A 200 0.08 -9.19 12.41
CA ASP A 200 0.98 -10.34 12.45
C ASP A 200 2.33 -10.06 11.76
N PHE A 201 2.58 -8.81 11.30
CA PHE A 201 3.72 -8.49 10.46
C PHE A 201 5.06 -8.78 11.13
N GLY A 202 5.20 -8.55 12.44
CA GLY A 202 6.45 -8.84 13.16
C GLY A 202 6.87 -10.31 13.09
N GLN A 203 5.91 -11.24 12.96
CA GLN A 203 6.16 -12.67 12.86
C GLN A 203 6.22 -13.15 11.41
N THR A 204 5.44 -12.53 10.51
CA THR A 204 5.39 -12.89 9.09
C THR A 204 6.48 -12.21 8.25
N GLU A 205 7.12 -11.15 8.76
CA GLU A 205 8.14 -10.37 8.03
C GLU A 205 9.25 -11.24 7.45
N PRO A 206 9.91 -12.16 8.20
CA PRO A 206 11.00 -12.97 7.65
C PRO A 206 10.56 -13.77 6.43
N ASN A 207 9.38 -14.40 6.50
CA ASN A 207 8.82 -15.20 5.41
C ASN A 207 8.47 -14.32 4.19
N ILE A 208 7.88 -13.15 4.42
CA ILE A 208 7.52 -12.20 3.35
C ILE A 208 8.78 -11.69 2.65
N LEU A 209 9.81 -11.30 3.41
CA LEU A 209 11.07 -10.82 2.86
C LEU A 209 11.81 -11.93 2.08
N ALA A 210 11.90 -13.14 2.64
CA ALA A 210 12.50 -14.28 1.95
C ALA A 210 11.76 -14.59 0.63
N SER A 211 10.43 -14.56 0.66
CA SER A 211 9.60 -14.77 -0.52
C SER A 211 9.82 -13.69 -1.59
N LEU A 212 9.82 -12.41 -1.22
CA LEU A 212 10.06 -11.28 -2.14
C LEU A 212 11.49 -11.35 -2.73
N ALA A 213 12.49 -11.56 -1.88
CA ALA A 213 13.91 -11.47 -2.23
C ALA A 213 14.53 -12.76 -2.79
N ALA A 214 13.74 -13.77 -3.12
CA ALA A 214 14.23 -15.06 -3.63
C ALA A 214 15.19 -15.78 -2.68
N GLY A 215 14.97 -15.62 -1.37
CA GLY A 215 15.83 -16.17 -0.33
C GLY A 215 17.18 -15.48 -0.19
N THR A 216 17.43 -14.34 -0.86
CA THR A 216 18.61 -13.52 -0.61
C THR A 216 18.57 -12.96 0.81
N ASP A 217 19.66 -13.13 1.55
CA ASP A 217 19.80 -12.59 2.90
C ASP A 217 19.80 -11.06 2.88
N LEU A 218 18.82 -10.45 3.56
CA LEU A 218 18.64 -9.00 3.57
C LEU A 218 19.14 -8.39 4.88
N VAL A 219 20.19 -7.57 4.79
CA VAL A 219 20.77 -6.82 5.92
C VAL A 219 19.71 -5.98 6.60
N SER A 220 19.45 -6.21 7.89
CA SER A 220 18.47 -5.53 8.76
C SER A 220 18.48 -4.00 8.66
N LEU A 221 17.31 -3.38 8.88
CA LEU A 221 17.21 -1.94 9.09
C LEU A 221 17.12 -1.66 10.59
N ASP A 222 17.99 -0.77 11.07
CA ASP A 222 17.94 -0.29 12.46
C ASP A 222 16.74 0.65 12.70
N ASN A 223 16.13 1.14 11.62
CA ASN A 223 15.06 2.13 11.68
C ASN A 223 13.68 1.50 11.82
N ARG A 224 13.03 1.82 12.94
CA ARG A 224 11.60 1.58 13.14
C ARG A 224 10.75 2.43 12.17
N PRO A 225 9.54 1.98 11.81
CA PRO A 225 8.61 2.76 11.02
C PRO A 225 8.37 4.14 11.65
N LEU A 226 8.16 5.16 10.81
CA LEU A 226 7.83 6.50 11.32
C LEU A 226 6.59 6.40 12.24
N PRO A 227 6.67 6.93 13.47
CA PRO A 227 5.51 6.94 14.36
C PRO A 227 4.36 7.70 13.70
N THR A 228 3.14 7.25 14.00
CA THR A 228 1.93 7.96 13.57
C THR A 228 1.77 9.28 14.34
N LEU A 229 0.93 10.18 13.85
CA LEU A 229 0.55 11.38 14.60
C LEU A 229 -0.21 10.96 15.87
N SER A 230 0.05 11.62 16.99
CA SER A 230 -0.75 11.49 18.21
C SER A 230 -2.02 12.34 18.14
N MET A 231 -2.93 12.16 19.09
CA MET A 231 -4.12 13.00 19.23
C MET A 231 -3.76 14.49 19.33
N ASP A 232 -2.83 14.84 20.23
CA ASP A 232 -2.40 16.24 20.40
C ASP A 232 -1.72 16.79 19.15
N ALA A 233 -0.94 15.97 18.44
CA ALA A 233 -0.27 16.39 17.22
C ALA A 233 -1.29 16.78 16.14
N VAL A 234 -2.38 16.01 16.01
CA VAL A 234 -3.48 16.33 15.08
C VAL A 234 -4.21 17.59 15.52
N SER A 235 -4.64 17.70 16.78
CA SER A 235 -5.32 18.92 17.26
C SER A 235 -4.45 20.17 17.16
N TRP A 236 -3.14 20.04 17.35
CA TRP A 236 -2.19 21.13 17.14
C TRP A 236 -2.12 21.54 15.66
N LEU A 237 -2.11 20.56 14.75
CA LEU A 237 -2.14 20.83 13.31
C LEU A 237 -3.43 21.54 12.91
N GLU A 238 -4.59 21.06 13.35
CA GLU A 238 -5.92 21.64 13.06
C GLU A 238 -5.98 23.13 13.46
N ARG A 239 -5.48 23.48 14.64
CA ARG A 239 -5.36 24.90 15.05
C ARG A 239 -4.39 25.70 14.19
N LYS A 240 -3.31 25.09 13.70
CA LYS A 240 -2.31 25.78 12.86
C LYS A 240 -2.71 25.94 11.41
N ILE A 241 -3.61 25.09 10.92
CA ILE A 241 -4.14 25.12 9.56
C ILE A 241 -4.91 26.42 9.26
N GLN A 242 -5.52 27.02 10.30
CA GLN A 242 -6.13 28.35 10.23
C GLN A 242 -5.11 29.47 9.92
N HIS A 243 -3.81 29.19 10.09
CA HIS A 243 -2.72 30.09 9.74
C HIS A 243 -1.98 29.56 8.51
N GLY A 244 -2.06 30.28 7.36
CA GLY A 244 -1.66 29.88 6.00
C GLY A 244 -0.28 29.20 5.77
N SER A 245 0.57 29.13 6.80
CA SER A 245 1.85 28.41 6.82
C SER A 245 1.75 26.89 6.59
N PHE A 246 0.59 26.26 6.90
CA PHE A 246 0.43 24.82 6.71
C PHE A 246 0.32 24.44 5.23
N GLN A 247 -0.41 25.23 4.44
CA GLN A 247 -0.63 24.98 3.01
C GLN A 247 0.67 25.06 2.22
N LEU A 248 1.63 25.88 2.65
CA LEU A 248 2.92 26.06 1.97
C LEU A 248 3.90 24.91 2.22
N ALA A 249 3.90 24.29 3.40
CA ALA A 249 4.90 23.29 3.78
C ALA A 249 4.35 22.19 4.71
N PRO A 250 3.30 21.45 4.32
CA PRO A 250 2.57 20.55 5.22
C PRO A 250 3.47 19.49 5.85
N GLY A 251 4.36 18.86 5.06
CA GLY A 251 5.28 17.85 5.57
C GLY A 251 6.32 18.37 6.58
N LYS A 252 6.72 19.65 6.51
CA LYS A 252 7.59 20.27 7.52
C LYS A 252 6.83 20.58 8.80
N VAL A 253 5.60 21.10 8.66
CA VAL A 253 4.75 21.45 9.79
C VAL A 253 4.30 20.18 10.54
N SER A 254 3.93 19.11 9.85
CA SER A 254 3.59 17.83 10.49
C SER A 254 4.78 17.19 11.21
N ARG A 255 6.01 17.31 10.69
CA ARG A 255 7.22 16.88 11.43
C ARG A 255 7.41 17.65 12.72
N ARG A 256 7.15 18.96 12.70
CA ARG A 256 7.17 19.81 13.90
C ARG A 256 6.09 19.41 14.90
N ALA A 257 4.90 19.04 14.43
CA ALA A 257 3.82 18.54 15.28
C ALA A 257 4.25 17.24 15.99
N MET A 258 4.76 16.26 15.24
CA MET A 258 5.25 14.97 15.80
C MET A 258 6.35 15.16 16.83
N ALA A 259 7.30 16.07 16.57
CA ALA A 259 8.40 16.34 17.51
C ALA A 259 7.92 16.99 18.82
N ARG A 260 6.86 17.80 18.77
CA ARG A 260 6.30 18.50 19.94
C ARG A 260 5.31 17.68 20.73
N HIS A 261 4.56 16.84 20.03
CA HIS A 261 3.50 16.03 20.57
C HIS A 261 3.77 14.58 20.15
N PRO A 262 4.82 13.94 20.72
CA PRO A 262 5.12 12.56 20.39
C PRO A 262 4.00 11.65 20.89
N ALA A 263 3.77 10.53 20.19
CA ALA A 263 2.87 9.50 20.66
C ALA A 263 3.50 8.79 21.88
N THR A 264 2.78 8.78 23.00
CA THR A 264 3.17 8.17 24.27
C THR A 264 1.96 7.43 24.88
N ALA A 265 2.14 6.78 26.03
CA ALA A 265 1.03 6.16 26.76
C ALA A 265 -0.04 7.20 27.19
N THR A 266 0.38 8.42 27.53
CA THR A 266 -0.50 9.52 27.94
C THR A 266 -0.97 10.39 26.76
N ASN A 267 -0.34 10.26 25.60
CA ASN A 267 -0.72 10.91 24.34
C ASN A 267 -0.79 9.87 23.22
N PRO A 268 -1.87 9.08 23.16
CA PRO A 268 -1.93 7.94 22.28
C PRO A 268 -1.90 8.35 20.80
N ALA A 269 -1.63 7.35 19.95
CA ALA A 269 -1.80 7.46 18.52
C ALA A 269 -3.21 8.00 18.18
N PHE A 270 -3.28 8.86 17.17
CA PHE A 270 -4.54 9.42 16.71
C PHE A 270 -5.53 8.33 16.31
N THR A 271 -6.78 8.51 16.73
CA THR A 271 -7.94 7.71 16.28
C THR A 271 -8.98 8.64 15.67
N LEU A 272 -9.61 8.17 14.60
CA LEU A 272 -10.74 8.84 13.95
C LEU A 272 -12.08 8.48 14.60
N TRP A 273 -12.07 7.53 15.54
CA TRP A 273 -13.24 6.77 15.95
C TRP A 273 -13.46 6.87 17.47
N SER A 274 -14.73 6.80 17.89
CA SER A 274 -15.08 6.54 19.28
C SER A 274 -14.71 5.10 19.67
N SER A 275 -14.86 4.77 20.96
CA SER A 275 -14.68 3.40 21.47
C SER A 275 -15.63 2.43 20.79
N GLU A 276 -16.89 2.82 20.64
CA GLU A 276 -17.96 1.98 20.08
C GLU A 276 -17.69 1.69 18.60
N MET A 277 -17.41 2.75 17.83
CA MET A 277 -17.04 2.60 16.41
C MET A 277 -15.76 1.77 16.23
N THR A 278 -14.79 1.91 17.13
CA THR A 278 -13.56 1.11 17.08
C THR A 278 -13.88 -0.37 17.24
N SER A 279 -14.68 -0.73 18.24
CA SER A 279 -15.09 -2.12 18.49
C SER A 279 -15.83 -2.71 17.28
N GLU A 280 -16.82 -2.01 16.73
CA GLU A 280 -17.57 -2.50 15.57
C GLU A 280 -16.69 -2.70 14.33
N LEU A 281 -15.78 -1.75 14.07
CA LEU A 281 -14.82 -1.84 12.98
C LEU A 281 -13.85 -3.00 13.15
N ASP A 282 -13.35 -3.23 14.36
CA ASP A 282 -12.39 -4.30 14.64
C ASP A 282 -13.08 -5.68 14.64
N GLU A 283 -14.32 -5.79 15.12
CA GLU A 283 -15.14 -7.00 15.00
C GLU A 283 -15.43 -7.35 13.54
N ARG A 284 -15.79 -6.34 12.73
CA ARG A 284 -15.99 -6.53 11.28
C ARG A 284 -14.69 -7.00 10.61
N TYR A 285 -13.55 -6.43 11.00
CA TYR A 285 -12.25 -6.84 10.48
C TYR A 285 -11.95 -8.32 10.77
N GLU A 286 -12.20 -8.79 11.99
CA GLU A 286 -11.99 -10.19 12.36
C GLU A 286 -12.96 -11.14 11.62
N ALA A 287 -14.20 -10.72 11.39
CA ALA A 287 -15.14 -11.47 10.56
C ALA A 287 -14.66 -11.57 9.10
N ASP A 288 -14.22 -10.47 8.51
CA ASP A 288 -13.68 -10.44 7.14
C ASP A 288 -12.40 -11.29 7.04
N TRP A 289 -11.54 -11.30 8.07
CA TRP A 289 -10.34 -12.13 8.09
C TRP A 289 -10.67 -13.63 8.10
N LYS A 290 -11.66 -14.05 8.90
CA LYS A 290 -12.16 -15.44 8.88
C LYS A 290 -12.70 -15.82 7.51
N GLU A 291 -13.42 -14.91 6.86
CA GLU A 291 -13.94 -15.16 5.51
C GLU A 291 -12.82 -15.25 4.46
N ILE A 292 -11.84 -14.35 4.50
CA ILE A 292 -10.67 -14.36 3.60
C ILE A 292 -9.88 -15.65 3.76
N THR A 293 -9.61 -16.09 4.99
CA THR A 293 -8.85 -17.33 5.25
C THR A 293 -9.62 -18.57 4.83
N SER A 294 -10.94 -18.58 4.97
CA SER A 294 -11.82 -19.66 4.48
C SER A 294 -11.91 -19.73 2.95
N LYS A 295 -12.07 -18.58 2.28
CA LYS A 295 -12.20 -18.51 0.81
C LYS A 295 -10.88 -18.74 0.07
N TRP A 296 -9.76 -18.29 0.62
CA TRP A 296 -8.44 -18.38 -0.04
C TRP A 296 -7.35 -18.89 0.90
N PRO A 297 -7.48 -20.11 1.46
CA PRO A 297 -6.53 -20.63 2.46
C PRO A 297 -5.10 -20.73 1.92
N SER A 298 -4.93 -21.07 0.64
CA SER A 298 -3.61 -21.17 -0.01
C SER A 298 -2.92 -19.82 -0.22
N ALA A 299 -3.63 -18.70 -0.06
CA ALA A 299 -3.08 -17.36 -0.17
C ALA A 299 -2.49 -16.86 1.15
N ILE A 300 -2.86 -17.45 2.28
CA ILE A 300 -2.58 -16.89 3.61
C ILE A 300 -1.13 -17.16 4.01
N GLN A 301 -0.44 -16.11 4.44
CA GLN A 301 0.87 -16.18 5.08
C GLN A 301 0.65 -16.12 6.58
N LEU A 302 0.82 -17.27 7.24
CA LEU A 302 0.70 -17.38 8.68
C LEU A 302 2.03 -17.06 9.35
N PRO A 303 2.00 -16.56 10.61
CA PRO A 303 3.16 -16.60 11.49
C PRO A 303 3.75 -18.01 11.55
N ASN A 304 5.09 -18.10 11.65
CA ASN A 304 5.74 -19.34 12.04
C ASN A 304 5.51 -19.64 13.52
#